data_AF-A0A9X4H2N3-F1
#
_entry.id   AF-A0A9X4H2N3-F1
#
_cell.length_a   1.000
_cell.length_b   1.000
_cell.length_c   1.000
_cell.angle_alpha   90.00
_cell.angle_beta   90.00
_cell.angle_gamma   90.00
#
_symmetry.space_group_name_H-M   'P 1'
#
loop_
_entity.id
_entity.type
_entity.pdbx_description
1 polymer ?
#
loop_
_entity_poly.entity_id
_entity_poly.type
_entity_poly.pdbx_seq_one_letter_code
_entity_poly.pdbx_strand_id
1 'polypeptide(L)'
;MGNINKELLNKQQDLLINLLNDTNSQNCWLAIINYLLEIAPEVSPTMLHQATVKLDRLLAESAWNLWHDFIDCVTSTAEALKGWWEDNSVGGRAILILDALSLRELKPLIENARANGLDPVSVKITGAELPTETEQFAKALGMPSRASLFNNGATDSFLLGGKTTRTDVLTSPFQDCLGDVPPSPDIFIWHCWLDDLIHLYKREPEEVENAVQQELTSPGFWQLVNKMRKGRKLVIASDHGYANCKLFSNEETEQQAKDILIKYFGASRSCVADTPFPVGFMPALATTINNHHMVLGQRRWKIQGGYPHLTHGGLTVFEVLVPLIEFPEEM
;
A
#
# COMPACT_ATOMS: atom_id res chain seq x y z
N MET A 1 -17.01 -11.55 -21.21
CA MET A 1 -15.55 -11.60 -20.94
C MET A 1 -14.69 -10.95 -22.04
N GLY A 2 -15.10 -10.88 -23.32
CA GLY A 2 -14.25 -10.32 -24.39
C GLY A 2 -14.11 -8.78 -24.44
N ASN A 3 -15.10 -8.01 -23.98
CA ASN A 3 -15.10 -6.54 -24.14
C ASN A 3 -14.25 -5.81 -23.09
N ILE A 4 -14.38 -6.20 -21.81
CA ILE A 4 -13.61 -5.62 -20.69
C ILE A 4 -12.10 -5.81 -20.89
N ASN A 5 -11.68 -7.01 -21.34
CA ASN A 5 -10.26 -7.28 -21.58
C ASN A 5 -9.68 -6.42 -22.71
N LYS A 6 -10.47 -6.12 -23.74
CA LYS A 6 -10.05 -5.26 -24.86
C LYS A 6 -9.93 -3.81 -24.42
N GLU A 7 -10.89 -3.32 -23.65
CA GLU A 7 -10.87 -1.96 -23.10
C GLU A 7 -9.68 -1.75 -22.14
N LEU A 8 -9.45 -2.71 -21.25
CA LEU A 8 -8.31 -2.69 -20.32
C LEU A 8 -6.97 -2.69 -21.05
N LEU A 9 -6.85 -3.48 -22.13
CA LEU A 9 -5.65 -3.53 -22.96
C LEU A 9 -5.40 -2.18 -23.67
N ASN A 10 -6.45 -1.54 -24.19
CA ASN A 10 -6.35 -0.23 -24.83
C ASN A 10 -5.89 0.83 -23.81
N LYS A 11 -6.53 0.90 -22.64
CA LYS A 11 -6.15 1.83 -21.57
C LYS A 11 -4.70 1.62 -21.12
N GLN A 12 -4.29 0.36 -20.95
CA GLN A 12 -2.89 0.03 -20.63
C GLN A 12 -1.95 0.52 -21.73
N GLN A 13 -2.28 0.26 -23.00
CA GLN A 13 -1.44 0.67 -24.13
C GLN A 13 -1.30 2.20 -24.21
N ASP A 14 -2.39 2.94 -24.04
CA ASP A 14 -2.38 4.41 -24.05
C ASP A 14 -1.54 4.96 -22.88
N LEU A 15 -1.66 4.38 -21.68
CA LEU A 15 -0.80 4.73 -20.55
C LEU A 15 0.68 4.54 -20.89
N LEU A 16 1.06 3.36 -21.40
CA LEU A 16 2.46 3.05 -21.69
C LEU A 16 3.05 3.98 -22.77
N ILE A 17 2.26 4.33 -23.79
CA ILE A 17 2.67 5.30 -24.82
C ILE A 17 2.88 6.68 -24.21
N ASN A 18 2.00 7.13 -23.32
CA ASN A 18 2.14 8.41 -22.64
C ASN A 18 3.41 8.45 -21.77
N LEU A 19 3.66 7.40 -20.99
CA LEU A 19 4.85 7.30 -20.13
C LEU A 19 6.18 7.32 -20.90
N LEU A 20 6.19 6.82 -22.13
CA LEU A 20 7.39 6.84 -22.99
C LEU A 20 7.63 8.20 -23.67
N ASN A 21 6.59 9.02 -23.82
CA ASN A 21 6.65 10.29 -24.54
C ASN A 21 6.69 11.51 -23.63
N ASP A 22 6.19 11.42 -22.40
CA ASP A 22 6.16 12.52 -21.45
C ASP A 22 7.47 12.59 -20.66
N THR A 23 8.14 13.75 -20.71
CA THR A 23 9.37 14.02 -19.98
C THR A 23 9.14 14.55 -18.57
N ASN A 24 7.88 14.82 -18.19
CA ASN A 24 7.51 15.33 -16.88
C ASN A 24 7.05 14.19 -15.95
N SER A 25 7.87 13.88 -14.95
CA SER A 25 7.61 12.81 -13.99
C SER A 25 6.30 12.99 -13.19
N GLN A 26 5.90 14.23 -12.91
CA GLN A 26 4.62 14.54 -12.23
C GLN A 26 3.44 14.04 -13.07
N ASN A 27 3.45 14.34 -14.37
CA ASN A 27 2.40 13.93 -15.29
C ASN A 27 2.37 12.40 -15.45
N CYS A 28 3.54 11.77 -15.53
CA CYS A 28 3.67 10.32 -15.59
C CYS A 28 3.05 9.63 -14.38
N TRP A 29 3.40 10.07 -13.17
CA TRP A 29 2.83 9.52 -11.94
C TRP A 29 1.33 9.77 -11.81
N LEU A 30 0.86 10.97 -12.18
CA LEU A 30 -0.57 11.27 -12.23
C LEU A 30 -1.32 10.35 -13.21
N ALA A 31 -0.74 10.09 -14.39
CA ALA A 31 -1.32 9.17 -15.37
C ALA A 31 -1.41 7.74 -14.84
N ILE A 32 -0.39 7.27 -14.13
CA ILE A 32 -0.39 5.95 -13.47
C ILE A 32 -1.49 5.87 -12.41
N ILE A 33 -1.57 6.88 -11.54
CA ILE A 33 -2.58 6.94 -10.47
C ILE A 33 -3.99 6.95 -11.06
N ASN A 34 -4.24 7.78 -12.08
CA ASN A 34 -5.55 7.85 -12.74
C ASN A 34 -5.94 6.53 -13.38
N TYR A 35 -4.99 5.88 -14.07
CA TYR A 35 -5.22 4.54 -14.64
C TYR A 35 -5.59 3.53 -13.56
N LEU A 36 -4.85 3.48 -12.44
CA LEU A 36 -5.10 2.54 -11.36
C LEU A 36 -6.42 2.82 -10.62
N LEU A 37 -6.76 4.10 -10.38
CA LEU A 37 -8.04 4.51 -9.81
C LEU A 37 -9.22 4.06 -10.67
N GLU A 38 -9.06 4.05 -12.00
CA GLU A 38 -10.09 3.62 -12.93
C GLU A 38 -10.28 2.10 -12.93
N ILE A 39 -9.20 1.32 -12.87
CA ILE A 39 -9.29 -0.14 -13.08
C ILE A 39 -9.41 -0.94 -11.79
N ALA A 40 -8.77 -0.50 -10.69
CA ALA A 40 -8.67 -1.28 -9.46
C ALA A 40 -10.04 -1.55 -8.79
N PRO A 41 -11.02 -0.63 -8.82
CA PRO A 41 -12.37 -0.91 -8.33
C PRO A 41 -13.17 -1.89 -9.20
N GLU A 42 -12.80 -2.05 -10.48
CA GLU A 42 -13.63 -2.72 -11.48
C GLU A 42 -13.26 -4.19 -11.70
N VAL A 43 -11.98 -4.53 -11.54
CA VAL A 43 -11.46 -5.87 -11.88
C VAL A 43 -11.06 -6.68 -10.64
N SER A 44 -10.97 -8.00 -10.77
CA SER A 44 -10.50 -8.86 -9.68
C SER A 44 -9.00 -8.62 -9.39
N PRO A 45 -8.50 -8.98 -8.18
CA PRO A 45 -7.08 -8.84 -7.84
C PRO A 45 -6.14 -9.49 -8.88
N THR A 46 -6.51 -10.66 -9.39
CA THR A 46 -5.76 -11.36 -10.43
C THR A 46 -5.76 -10.62 -11.77
N MET A 47 -6.89 -10.06 -12.19
CA MET A 47 -6.97 -9.24 -13.41
C MET A 47 -6.21 -7.92 -13.25
N LEU A 48 -6.28 -7.30 -12.07
CA LEU A 48 -5.52 -6.09 -11.75
C LEU A 48 -4.02 -6.35 -11.84
N HIS A 49 -3.55 -7.49 -11.34
CA HIS A 49 -2.15 -7.91 -11.51
C HIS A 49 -1.77 -8.02 -12.98
N GLN A 50 -2.56 -8.73 -13.79
CA GLN A 50 -2.29 -8.87 -15.22
C GLN A 50 -2.24 -7.51 -15.93
N ALA A 51 -3.09 -6.56 -15.51
CA ALA A 51 -3.14 -5.20 -16.04
C ALA A 51 -1.93 -4.34 -15.67
N THR A 52 -1.18 -4.71 -14.64
CA THR A 52 -0.03 -3.92 -14.15
C THR A 52 1.32 -4.52 -14.50
N VAL A 53 1.39 -5.79 -14.94
CA VAL A 53 2.66 -6.45 -15.34
C VAL A 53 3.50 -5.60 -16.31
N LYS A 54 2.90 -5.07 -17.39
CA LYS A 54 3.67 -4.26 -18.36
C LYS A 54 4.08 -2.91 -17.80
N LEU A 55 3.27 -2.33 -16.91
CA LEU A 55 3.58 -1.07 -16.24
C LEU A 55 4.76 -1.25 -15.30
N ASP A 56 4.72 -2.23 -14.40
CA ASP A 56 5.86 -2.55 -13.52
C ASP A 56 7.13 -2.87 -14.31
N ARG A 57 7.01 -3.59 -15.42
CA ARG A 57 8.15 -3.86 -16.30
C ARG A 57 8.72 -2.58 -16.92
N LEU A 58 7.86 -1.70 -17.43
CA LEU A 58 8.31 -0.40 -17.97
C LEU A 58 9.04 0.40 -16.89
N LEU A 59 8.45 0.52 -15.70
CA LEU A 59 9.01 1.23 -14.55
C LEU A 59 10.32 0.62 -14.06
N ALA A 60 10.52 -0.69 -14.20
CA ALA A 60 11.75 -1.34 -13.77
C ALA A 60 12.87 -1.28 -14.82
N GLU A 61 12.52 -1.34 -16.10
CA GLU A 61 13.50 -1.56 -17.18
C GLU A 61 13.85 -0.30 -17.96
N SER A 62 12.86 0.56 -18.24
CA SER A 62 13.00 1.69 -19.19
C SER A 62 12.71 3.06 -18.58
N ALA A 63 11.86 3.10 -17.55
CA ALA A 63 11.44 4.33 -16.86
C ALA A 63 11.82 4.32 -15.37
N TRP A 64 12.91 3.62 -15.01
CA TRP A 64 13.37 3.47 -13.62
C TRP A 64 13.78 4.79 -12.96
N ASN A 65 14.07 5.83 -13.76
CA ASN A 65 14.30 7.17 -13.28
C ASN A 65 13.05 7.78 -12.62
N LEU A 66 11.83 7.41 -13.04
CA LEU A 66 10.59 7.90 -12.42
C LEU A 66 10.52 7.62 -10.91
N TRP A 67 11.14 6.52 -10.45
CA TRP A 67 11.20 6.22 -9.02
C TRP A 67 11.99 7.25 -8.21
N HIS A 68 12.97 7.92 -8.80
CA HIS A 68 13.73 8.97 -8.10
C HIS A 68 12.87 10.20 -7.83
N ASP A 69 11.97 10.50 -8.76
CA ASP A 69 11.06 11.64 -8.66
C ASP A 69 9.77 11.31 -7.90
N PHE A 70 9.59 10.04 -7.48
CA PHE A 70 8.35 9.56 -6.88
C PHE A 70 7.95 10.36 -5.63
N ILE A 71 8.90 10.60 -4.72
CA ILE A 71 8.66 11.29 -3.45
C ILE A 71 8.20 12.74 -3.68
N ASP A 72 8.73 13.38 -4.73
CA ASP A 72 8.38 14.76 -5.07
C ASP A 72 7.08 14.83 -5.88
N CYS A 73 6.75 13.77 -6.62
CA CYS A 73 5.62 13.75 -7.55
C CYS A 73 4.32 13.18 -6.96
N VAL A 74 4.41 12.29 -5.98
CA VAL A 74 3.26 11.57 -5.42
C VAL A 74 3.09 11.94 -3.96
N THR A 75 1.90 12.42 -3.60
CA THR A 75 1.56 12.72 -2.20
C THR A 75 1.63 11.43 -1.38
N SER A 76 2.47 11.45 -0.34
CA SER A 76 2.60 10.31 0.56
C SER A 76 1.33 10.08 1.37
N THR A 77 1.12 8.86 1.86
CA THR A 77 -0.02 8.55 2.72
C THR A 77 0.00 9.43 3.97
N ALA A 78 1.14 9.58 4.65
CA ALA A 78 1.23 10.44 5.83
C ALA A 78 0.85 11.90 5.54
N GLU A 79 1.29 12.48 4.42
CA GLU A 79 0.95 13.85 4.04
C GLU A 79 -0.53 13.97 3.65
N ALA A 80 -1.07 13.00 2.92
CA ALA A 80 -2.49 12.98 2.56
C ALA A 80 -3.40 12.88 3.79
N LEU A 81 -3.03 12.05 4.77
CA LEU A 81 -3.76 11.91 6.03
C LEU A 81 -3.68 13.20 6.85
N LYS A 82 -2.52 13.85 6.90
CA LYS A 82 -2.35 15.15 7.55
C LYS A 82 -3.25 16.21 6.92
N GLY A 83 -3.21 16.35 5.60
CA GLY A 83 -4.09 17.28 4.88
C GLY A 83 -5.57 17.01 5.15
N TRP A 84 -5.99 15.74 5.06
CA TRP A 84 -7.37 15.34 5.40
C TRP A 84 -7.72 15.67 6.86
N TRP A 85 -6.80 15.45 7.80
CA TRP A 85 -6.99 15.72 9.22
C TRP A 85 -7.21 17.20 9.49
N GLU A 86 -6.43 18.08 8.85
CA GLU A 86 -6.53 19.54 8.96
C GLU A 86 -7.82 20.07 8.33
N ASP A 87 -8.16 19.59 7.12
CA ASP A 87 -9.37 19.96 6.38
C ASP A 87 -10.67 19.57 7.11
N ASN A 88 -10.61 18.54 7.96
CA ASN A 88 -11.76 18.04 8.73
C ASN A 88 -11.70 18.44 10.22
N SER A 89 -11.10 19.58 10.54
CA SER A 89 -11.00 20.11 11.91
C SER A 89 -12.34 20.44 12.58
N VAL A 90 -13.44 20.49 11.83
CA VAL A 90 -14.80 20.65 12.36
C VAL A 90 -15.51 19.30 12.40
N GLY A 91 -15.80 18.82 13.61
CA GLY A 91 -16.43 17.52 13.85
C GLY A 91 -15.43 16.45 14.31
N GLY A 92 -15.88 15.20 14.41
CA GLY A 92 -15.01 14.08 14.76
C GLY A 92 -14.26 13.52 13.54
N ARG A 93 -13.05 13.02 13.77
CA ARG A 93 -12.20 12.37 12.77
C ARG A 93 -11.78 10.98 13.25
N ALA A 94 -11.86 10.01 12.36
CA ALA A 94 -11.34 8.67 12.54
C ALA A 94 -10.41 8.31 11.38
N ILE A 95 -9.26 7.73 11.70
CA ILE A 95 -8.39 7.07 10.73
C ILE A 95 -8.24 5.61 11.15
N LEU A 96 -8.47 4.72 10.18
CA LEU A 96 -8.17 3.29 10.30
C LEU A 96 -7.09 2.94 9.28
N ILE A 97 -5.90 2.60 9.76
CA ILE A 97 -4.85 2.02 8.94
C ILE A 97 -5.01 0.51 8.96
N LEU A 98 -5.17 -0.10 7.78
CA LEU A 98 -5.09 -1.54 7.60
C LEU A 98 -3.68 -1.85 7.09
N ASP A 99 -2.88 -2.46 7.95
CA ASP A 99 -1.47 -2.74 7.68
C ASP A 99 -1.29 -3.64 6.45
N ALA A 100 -0.40 -3.28 5.52
CA ALA A 100 -0.21 -3.94 4.24
C ALA A 100 -1.43 -3.94 3.29
N LEU A 101 -2.41 -3.04 3.42
CA LEU A 101 -3.53 -2.92 2.47
C LEU A 101 -3.06 -2.45 1.08
N SER A 102 -3.34 -3.24 0.04
CA SER A 102 -2.96 -2.94 -1.34
C SER A 102 -4.16 -2.52 -2.19
N LEU A 103 -3.89 -2.02 -3.40
CA LEU A 103 -4.92 -1.76 -4.42
C LEU A 103 -5.66 -3.04 -4.83
N ARG A 104 -5.08 -4.22 -4.53
CA ARG A 104 -5.73 -5.53 -4.71
C ARG A 104 -7.04 -5.63 -3.90
N GLU A 105 -7.09 -4.99 -2.73
CA GLU A 105 -8.24 -5.02 -1.84
C GLU A 105 -9.27 -3.90 -2.14
N LEU A 106 -9.00 -3.01 -3.10
CA LEU A 106 -9.85 -1.84 -3.34
C LEU A 106 -11.26 -2.23 -3.78
N LYS A 107 -11.37 -3.13 -4.77
CA LYS A 107 -12.67 -3.63 -5.25
C LYS A 107 -13.50 -4.28 -4.14
N PRO A 108 -13.03 -5.33 -3.44
CA PRO A 108 -13.84 -5.96 -2.41
C PRO A 108 -14.18 -5.01 -1.26
N LEU A 109 -13.32 -4.06 -0.91
CA LEU A 109 -13.63 -3.08 0.13
C LEU A 109 -14.78 -2.15 -0.31
N ILE A 110 -14.74 -1.62 -1.55
CA ILE A 110 -15.81 -0.76 -2.08
C ILE A 110 -17.13 -1.54 -2.25
N GLU A 111 -17.08 -2.75 -2.82
CA GLU A 111 -18.29 -3.55 -3.04
C GLU A 111 -18.97 -3.91 -1.71
N ASN A 112 -18.18 -4.32 -0.71
CA ASN A 112 -18.73 -4.67 0.59
C ASN A 112 -19.17 -3.44 1.41
N ALA A 113 -18.52 -2.28 1.23
CA ALA A 113 -19.02 -1.03 1.82
C ALA A 113 -20.44 -0.74 1.33
N ARG A 114 -20.64 -0.76 0.01
CA ARG A 114 -21.94 -0.53 -0.62
C ARG A 114 -22.97 -1.57 -0.21
N ALA A 115 -22.57 -2.84 -0.08
CA ALA A 115 -23.45 -3.90 0.42
C ALA A 115 -23.93 -3.65 1.86
N ASN A 116 -23.14 -2.90 2.65
CA ASN A 116 -23.50 -2.45 4.00
C ASN A 116 -24.15 -1.05 4.02
N GLY A 117 -24.60 -0.54 2.87
CA GLY A 117 -25.26 0.76 2.75
C GLY A 117 -24.30 1.95 2.88
N LEU A 118 -23.00 1.74 2.67
CA LEU A 118 -21.96 2.75 2.80
C LEU A 118 -21.36 3.09 1.44
N ASP A 119 -21.72 4.25 0.91
CA ASP A 119 -21.04 4.80 -0.25
C ASP A 119 -19.80 5.60 0.18
N PRO A 120 -18.61 5.30 -0.35
CA PRO A 120 -17.44 6.15 -0.13
C PRO A 120 -17.68 7.59 -0.58
N VAL A 121 -17.27 8.55 0.25
CA VAL A 121 -17.25 9.98 -0.10
C VAL A 121 -16.18 10.25 -1.15
N SER A 122 -15.01 9.66 -0.98
CA SER A 122 -13.91 9.76 -1.93
C SER A 122 -13.05 8.50 -1.93
N VAL A 123 -12.47 8.19 -3.08
CA VAL A 123 -11.47 7.12 -3.27
C VAL A 123 -10.26 7.76 -3.93
N LYS A 124 -9.10 7.63 -3.29
CA LYS A 124 -7.82 8.17 -3.74
C LYS A 124 -6.76 7.08 -3.70
N ILE A 125 -5.65 7.32 -4.39
CA ILE A 125 -4.43 6.53 -4.28
C ILE A 125 -3.32 7.47 -3.81
N THR A 126 -2.58 7.04 -2.80
CA THR A 126 -1.43 7.74 -2.23
C THR A 126 -0.16 6.92 -2.38
N GLY A 127 0.99 7.55 -2.17
CA GLY A 127 2.27 6.86 -2.12
C GLY A 127 2.60 6.38 -0.71
N ALA A 128 2.88 5.10 -0.54
CA ALA A 128 3.53 4.60 0.66
C ALA A 128 4.93 5.23 0.79
N GLU A 129 5.37 5.38 2.03
CA GLU A 129 6.70 5.86 2.37
C GLU A 129 7.74 4.87 1.83
N LEU A 130 8.92 5.39 1.45
CA LEU A 130 9.99 4.57 0.88
C LEU A 130 11.16 4.42 1.87
N PRO A 131 11.63 3.18 2.15
CA PRO A 131 11.06 1.89 1.71
C PRO A 131 9.65 1.60 2.21
N THR A 132 8.92 0.77 1.45
CA THR A 132 7.53 0.37 1.71
C THR A 132 7.44 -0.61 2.89
N GLU A 133 7.69 -0.06 4.08
CA GLU A 133 7.84 -0.77 5.35
C GLU A 133 7.12 0.02 6.46
N THR A 134 6.53 -0.70 7.41
CA THR A 134 5.78 -0.16 8.55
C THR A 134 6.53 0.95 9.31
N GLU A 135 7.84 0.80 9.56
CA GLU A 135 8.63 1.77 10.30
C GLU A 135 8.77 3.12 9.57
N GLN A 136 8.75 3.13 8.24
CA GLN A 136 8.90 4.38 7.49
C GLN A 136 7.63 5.22 7.57
N PHE A 137 6.45 4.59 7.46
CA PHE A 137 5.18 5.26 7.68
C PHE A 137 5.05 5.76 9.13
N ALA A 138 5.43 4.95 10.13
CA ALA A 138 5.41 5.40 11.53
C ALA A 138 6.28 6.66 11.74
N LYS A 139 7.49 6.69 11.16
CA LYS A 139 8.38 7.85 11.22
C LYS A 139 7.79 9.06 10.50
N ALA A 140 7.14 8.88 9.36
CA ALA A 140 6.47 9.96 8.64
C ALA A 140 5.30 10.55 9.45
N LEU A 141 4.62 9.74 10.27
CA LEU A 141 3.64 10.20 11.26
C LEU A 141 4.28 10.83 12.52
N GLY A 142 5.60 10.95 12.57
CA GLY A 142 6.35 11.53 13.69
C GLY A 142 6.60 10.58 14.85
N MET A 143 6.36 9.27 14.68
CA MET A 143 6.53 8.23 15.70
C MET A 143 7.76 7.36 15.43
N PRO A 144 8.48 6.88 16.46
CA PRO A 144 9.65 6.05 16.23
C PRO A 144 9.31 4.63 15.71
N SER A 145 8.11 4.13 15.99
CA SER A 145 7.61 2.83 15.51
C SER A 145 6.09 2.74 15.63
N ARG A 146 5.45 1.79 14.91
CA ARG A 146 4.03 1.45 15.05
C ARG A 146 3.66 1.20 16.51
N ALA A 147 4.43 0.38 17.21
CA ALA A 147 4.20 0.02 18.61
C ALA A 147 4.16 1.22 19.57
N SER A 148 4.75 2.35 19.19
CA SER A 148 4.72 3.58 20.01
C SER A 148 3.32 4.21 20.07
N LEU A 149 2.40 3.81 19.19
CA LEU A 149 1.02 4.29 19.16
C LEU A 149 0.07 3.44 20.02
N PHE A 150 0.51 2.26 20.47
CA PHE A 150 -0.27 1.33 21.26
C PHE A 150 -0.78 1.98 22.55
N ASN A 151 -2.04 1.71 22.90
CA ASN A 151 -2.69 2.15 24.14
C ASN A 151 -2.49 3.66 24.43
N ASN A 152 -2.86 4.50 23.47
CA ASN A 152 -2.74 5.97 23.53
C ASN A 152 -1.30 6.48 23.61
N GLY A 153 -0.36 5.80 22.98
CA GLY A 153 1.06 6.11 23.07
C GLY A 153 1.53 7.33 22.26
N ALA A 154 0.66 7.96 21.45
CA ALA A 154 1.01 9.18 20.71
C ALA A 154 1.64 10.26 21.60
N THR A 155 2.70 10.88 21.08
CA THR A 155 3.37 12.01 21.73
C THR A 155 3.01 13.33 21.04
N ASP A 156 3.58 14.45 21.49
CA ASP A 156 3.36 15.76 20.86
C ASP A 156 3.90 15.81 19.41
N SER A 157 4.81 14.90 19.03
CA SER A 157 5.32 14.81 17.67
C SER A 157 4.40 14.05 16.71
N PHE A 158 3.33 13.43 17.22
CA PHE A 158 2.39 12.71 16.37
C PHE A 158 1.67 13.67 15.42
N LEU A 159 1.81 13.42 14.12
CA LEU A 159 1.40 14.32 13.05
C LEU A 159 -0.09 14.68 13.09
N LEU A 160 -0.92 13.74 13.54
CA LEU A 160 -2.37 13.82 13.48
C LEU A 160 -2.92 14.27 14.84
N GLY A 161 -2.59 15.49 15.28
CA GLY A 161 -3.11 16.08 16.51
C GLY A 161 -2.33 15.79 17.80
N GLY A 162 -1.16 15.16 17.72
CA GLY A 162 -0.34 14.91 18.90
C GLY A 162 -1.06 14.04 19.95
N LYS A 163 -0.90 14.39 21.23
CA LYS A 163 -1.53 13.71 22.37
C LYS A 163 -3.05 13.84 22.45
N THR A 164 -3.68 14.73 21.68
CA THR A 164 -5.14 14.90 21.73
C THR A 164 -5.88 13.81 20.96
N THR A 165 -5.18 13.13 20.06
CA THR A 165 -5.74 12.05 19.26
C THR A 165 -5.59 10.75 19.99
N ARG A 166 -6.70 10.01 20.15
CA ARG A 166 -6.61 8.68 20.71
C ARG A 166 -5.99 7.74 19.70
N THR A 167 -4.87 7.12 20.07
CA THR A 167 -4.20 6.13 19.22
C THR A 167 -4.32 4.72 19.77
N ASP A 168 -4.41 3.72 18.91
CA ASP A 168 -4.16 2.34 19.29
C ASP A 168 -3.61 1.48 18.14
N VAL A 169 -3.01 0.36 18.51
CA VAL A 169 -2.49 -0.66 17.60
C VAL A 169 -3.18 -1.97 17.92
N LEU A 170 -3.93 -2.51 16.97
CA LEU A 170 -4.79 -3.67 17.18
C LEU A 170 -4.31 -4.87 16.38
N THR A 171 -4.39 -6.05 16.99
CA THR A 171 -4.02 -7.34 16.39
C THR A 171 -5.11 -8.40 16.54
N SER A 172 -6.11 -8.14 17.39
CA SER A 172 -7.25 -9.05 17.62
C SER A 172 -8.21 -9.03 16.43
N PRO A 173 -9.10 -10.04 16.30
CA PRO A 173 -10.19 -9.99 15.32
C PRO A 173 -11.02 -8.71 15.44
N PHE A 174 -11.48 -8.15 14.32
CA PHE A 174 -12.20 -6.87 14.26
C PHE A 174 -13.42 -6.79 15.20
N GLN A 175 -14.14 -7.89 15.36
CA GLN A 175 -15.30 -7.99 16.27
C GLN A 175 -14.91 -7.78 17.74
N ASP A 176 -13.73 -8.27 18.13
CA ASP A 176 -13.23 -8.17 19.51
C ASP A 176 -12.68 -6.77 19.81
N CYS A 177 -12.20 -6.09 18.77
CA CYS A 177 -11.72 -4.71 18.80
C CYS A 177 -12.81 -3.65 19.05
N LEU A 178 -14.11 -4.00 19.02
CA LEU A 178 -15.20 -3.04 19.20
C LEU A 178 -15.16 -2.34 20.56
N GLY A 179 -14.72 -3.05 21.60
CA GLY A 179 -14.54 -2.51 22.95
C GLY A 179 -13.36 -1.56 23.06
N ASP A 180 -12.39 -1.68 22.15
CA ASP A 180 -11.16 -0.89 22.14
C ASP A 180 -11.32 0.45 21.43
N VAL A 181 -12.41 0.67 20.66
CA VAL A 181 -12.74 1.97 20.06
C VAL A 181 -13.39 2.90 21.09
N PRO A 182 -12.68 3.92 21.59
CA PRO A 182 -13.24 4.80 22.61
C PRO A 182 -14.21 5.83 22.01
N PRO A 183 -15.06 6.45 22.83
CA PRO A 183 -15.93 7.56 22.42
C PRO A 183 -15.15 8.88 22.35
N SER A 184 -14.03 8.91 21.62
CA SER A 184 -13.23 10.12 21.40
C SER A 184 -13.61 10.76 20.06
N PRO A 185 -13.63 12.10 19.93
CA PRO A 185 -13.87 12.76 18.65
C PRO A 185 -12.75 12.50 17.65
N ASP A 186 -11.51 12.36 18.12
CA ASP A 186 -10.32 12.15 17.29
C ASP A 186 -9.70 10.79 17.61
N ILE A 187 -9.65 9.92 16.61
CA ILE A 187 -9.15 8.54 16.75
C ILE A 187 -8.28 8.15 15.58
N PHE A 188 -7.17 7.49 15.87
CA PHE A 188 -6.32 6.81 14.93
C PHE A 188 -6.12 5.36 15.40
N ILE A 189 -6.50 4.38 14.58
CA ILE A 189 -6.31 2.96 14.85
C ILE A 189 -5.47 2.36 13.74
N TRP A 190 -4.45 1.60 14.11
CA TRP A 190 -3.64 0.84 13.18
C TRP A 190 -3.82 -0.66 13.43
N HIS A 191 -4.43 -1.35 12.48
CA HIS A 191 -4.77 -2.76 12.60
C HIS A 191 -3.79 -3.63 11.80
N CYS A 192 -3.10 -4.55 12.47
CA CYS A 192 -2.00 -5.34 11.91
C CYS A 192 -2.45 -6.57 11.10
N TRP A 193 -3.75 -6.76 10.91
CA TRP A 193 -4.31 -8.09 10.60
C TRP A 193 -3.83 -8.63 9.26
N LEU A 194 -3.81 -7.81 8.22
CA LEU A 194 -3.44 -8.28 6.89
C LEU A 194 -1.92 -8.56 6.79
N ASP A 195 -1.09 -7.69 7.36
CA ASP A 195 0.35 -7.95 7.45
C ASP A 195 0.69 -9.19 8.31
N ASP A 196 -0.03 -9.41 9.42
CA ASP A 196 0.10 -10.63 10.23
C ASP A 196 -0.30 -11.89 9.42
N LEU A 197 -1.35 -11.83 8.58
CA LEU A 197 -1.69 -12.91 7.64
C LEU A 197 -0.54 -13.25 6.69
N ILE A 198 0.20 -12.24 6.25
CA ILE A 198 1.32 -12.38 5.32
C ILE A 198 2.56 -12.97 6.04
N HIS A 199 2.98 -12.39 7.16
CA HIS A 199 4.28 -12.73 7.77
C HIS A 199 4.19 -13.72 8.92
N LEU A 200 3.22 -13.57 9.80
CA LEU A 200 3.10 -14.42 10.99
C LEU A 200 2.55 -15.79 10.63
N TYR A 201 1.48 -15.81 9.82
CA TYR A 201 0.84 -17.05 9.40
C TYR A 201 1.42 -17.64 8.12
N LYS A 202 2.26 -16.89 7.39
CA LYS A 202 2.94 -17.33 6.15
C LYS A 202 1.99 -17.98 5.15
N ARG A 203 0.79 -17.42 5.04
CA ARG A 203 -0.26 -17.98 4.21
C ARG A 203 0.09 -17.88 2.74
N GLU A 204 -0.41 -18.84 1.98
CA GLU A 204 -0.32 -18.80 0.52
C GLU A 204 -1.16 -17.65 -0.03
N PRO A 205 -0.82 -17.07 -1.21
CA PRO A 205 -1.56 -15.93 -1.74
C PRO A 205 -3.07 -16.15 -1.87
N GLU A 206 -3.50 -17.35 -2.26
CA GLU A 206 -4.91 -17.70 -2.36
C GLU A 206 -5.59 -17.79 -0.97
N GLU A 207 -4.86 -18.22 0.06
CA GLU A 207 -5.37 -18.25 1.43
C GLU A 207 -5.50 -16.85 2.02
N VAL A 208 -4.60 -15.92 1.66
CA VAL A 208 -4.71 -14.49 2.02
C VAL A 208 -5.89 -13.87 1.28
N GLU A 209 -6.02 -14.09 -0.03
CA GLU A 209 -7.16 -13.58 -0.81
C GLU A 209 -8.50 -14.08 -0.24
N ASN A 210 -8.60 -15.36 0.10
CA ASN A 210 -9.79 -15.92 0.72
C ASN A 210 -10.07 -15.33 2.11
N ALA A 211 -9.04 -15.16 2.95
CA ALA A 211 -9.19 -14.54 4.26
C ALA A 211 -9.64 -13.07 4.15
N VAL A 212 -9.10 -12.34 3.17
CA VAL A 212 -9.51 -10.97 2.86
C VAL A 212 -10.98 -10.90 2.46
N GLN A 213 -11.42 -11.77 1.55
CA GLN A 213 -12.84 -11.81 1.14
C GLN A 213 -13.75 -12.15 2.33
N GLN A 214 -13.35 -13.10 3.18
CA GLN A 214 -14.11 -13.48 4.37
C GLN A 214 -14.23 -12.32 5.37
N GLU A 215 -13.13 -11.61 5.62
CA GLU A 215 -13.12 -10.54 6.61
C GLU A 215 -13.82 -9.28 6.10
N LEU A 216 -13.60 -8.88 4.84
CA LEU A 216 -14.28 -7.72 4.25
C LEU A 216 -15.78 -7.96 4.02
N THR A 217 -16.26 -9.21 4.08
CA THR A 217 -17.70 -9.54 4.11
C THR A 217 -18.22 -9.74 5.53
N SER A 218 -17.34 -9.72 6.55
CA SER A 218 -17.68 -10.09 7.92
C SER A 218 -18.48 -8.97 8.61
N PRO A 219 -19.49 -9.31 9.43
CA PRO A 219 -20.16 -8.33 10.27
C PRO A 219 -19.21 -7.63 11.24
N GLY A 220 -18.16 -8.32 11.71
CA GLY A 220 -17.21 -7.77 12.69
C GLY A 220 -16.42 -6.59 12.13
N PHE A 221 -15.90 -6.72 10.91
CA PHE A 221 -15.21 -5.63 10.21
C PHE A 221 -16.13 -4.41 10.05
N TRP A 222 -17.34 -4.60 9.52
CA TRP A 222 -18.27 -3.49 9.27
C TRP A 222 -18.85 -2.87 10.55
N GLN A 223 -19.02 -3.67 11.62
CA GLN A 223 -19.35 -3.13 12.94
C GLN A 223 -18.22 -2.24 13.47
N LEU A 224 -16.95 -2.60 13.25
CA LEU A 224 -15.82 -1.74 13.64
C LEU A 224 -15.81 -0.45 12.82
N VAL A 225 -16.00 -0.55 11.50
CA VAL A 225 -16.08 0.62 10.61
C VAL A 225 -17.19 1.59 11.06
N ASN A 226 -18.38 1.09 11.35
CA ASN A 226 -19.50 1.89 11.88
C ASN A 226 -19.18 2.47 13.26
N LYS A 227 -18.62 1.65 14.17
CA LYS A 227 -18.18 2.10 15.48
C LYS A 227 -17.14 3.22 15.40
N MET A 228 -16.24 3.20 14.40
CA MET A 228 -15.26 4.25 14.13
C MET A 228 -15.89 5.51 13.52
N ARG A 229 -16.98 5.37 12.76
CA ARG A 229 -17.70 6.46 12.08
C ARG A 229 -18.75 7.14 12.93
N LYS A 230 -19.13 6.56 14.07
CA LYS A 230 -20.11 7.15 14.97
C LYS A 230 -19.63 8.52 15.47
N GLY A 231 -20.29 9.58 15.01
CA GLY A 231 -19.94 10.99 15.28
C GLY A 231 -18.64 11.47 14.61
N ARG A 232 -18.12 10.73 13.62
CA ARG A 232 -16.81 10.94 12.99
C ARG A 232 -16.84 10.64 11.50
N LYS A 233 -16.20 11.48 10.69
CA LYS A 233 -15.78 11.05 9.35
C LYS A 233 -14.65 10.02 9.48
N LEU A 234 -14.61 9.04 8.58
CA LEU A 234 -13.58 8.00 8.61
C LEU A 234 -12.76 8.00 7.32
N VAL A 235 -11.45 7.87 7.45
CA VAL A 235 -10.58 7.42 6.37
C VAL A 235 -10.04 6.03 6.68
N ILE A 236 -10.14 5.12 5.71
CA ILE A 236 -9.40 3.86 5.68
C ILE A 236 -8.22 4.01 4.72
N ALA A 237 -7.01 3.71 5.19
CA ALA A 237 -5.79 3.80 4.39
C ALA A 237 -4.81 2.67 4.71
N SER A 238 -3.63 2.69 4.07
CA SER A 238 -2.55 1.74 4.33
C SER A 238 -1.24 2.45 4.65
N ASP A 239 -0.38 1.79 5.41
CA ASP A 239 1.01 2.17 5.61
C ASP A 239 1.88 1.80 4.40
N HIS A 240 1.69 0.60 3.86
CA HIS A 240 2.28 0.13 2.62
C HIS A 240 1.36 -0.88 1.92
N GLY A 241 1.66 -1.21 0.68
CA GLY A 241 1.00 -2.32 0.00
C GLY A 241 1.83 -3.60 0.07
N TYR A 242 1.41 -4.62 -0.68
CA TYR A 242 2.17 -5.85 -0.87
C TYR A 242 1.99 -6.36 -2.31
N ALA A 243 2.92 -7.21 -2.74
CA ALA A 243 2.88 -7.84 -4.05
C ALA A 243 2.94 -9.36 -3.98
N ASN A 244 2.23 -10.02 -4.91
CA ASN A 244 2.24 -11.47 -5.06
C ASN A 244 3.40 -11.91 -5.96
N CYS A 245 4.47 -12.40 -5.35
CA CYS A 245 5.71 -12.82 -6.01
C CYS A 245 5.55 -14.08 -6.85
N LYS A 246 4.52 -14.90 -6.60
CA LYS A 246 4.23 -16.04 -7.48
C LYS A 246 3.83 -15.58 -8.88
N LEU A 247 3.26 -14.38 -8.98
CA LEU A 247 2.83 -13.76 -10.23
C LEU A 247 3.87 -12.79 -10.81
N PHE A 248 5.06 -12.67 -10.18
CA PHE A 248 6.14 -11.86 -10.74
C PHE A 248 6.57 -12.39 -12.09
N SER A 249 6.66 -11.47 -13.05
CA SER A 249 6.93 -11.76 -14.44
C SER A 249 8.41 -12.01 -14.73
N ASN A 250 9.32 -11.61 -13.84
CA ASN A 250 10.75 -11.72 -14.04
C ASN A 250 11.42 -12.56 -12.94
N GLU A 251 11.94 -13.72 -13.31
CA GLU A 251 12.87 -14.48 -12.48
C GLU A 251 14.30 -14.21 -12.95
N GLU A 252 15.11 -13.66 -12.06
CA GLU A 252 16.51 -13.36 -12.35
C GLU A 252 17.31 -14.66 -12.46
N THR A 253 17.85 -14.91 -13.66
CA THR A 253 18.55 -16.17 -13.98
C THR A 253 20.07 -15.98 -14.09
N GLU A 254 20.52 -14.79 -14.44
CA GLU A 254 21.93 -14.43 -14.55
C GLU A 254 22.64 -14.59 -13.20
N GLN A 255 23.74 -15.35 -13.17
CA GLN A 255 24.40 -15.71 -11.90
C GLN A 255 24.92 -14.48 -11.15
N GLN A 256 25.55 -13.54 -11.85
CA GLN A 256 26.10 -12.34 -11.23
C GLN A 256 25.00 -11.46 -10.62
N ALA A 257 23.87 -11.29 -11.32
CA ALA A 257 22.72 -10.55 -10.81
C ALA A 257 22.13 -11.20 -9.56
N LYS A 258 21.91 -12.52 -9.59
CA LYS A 258 21.42 -13.28 -8.43
C LYS A 258 22.34 -13.17 -7.23
N ASP A 259 23.66 -13.32 -7.43
CA ASP A 259 24.62 -13.27 -6.32
C ASP A 259 24.61 -11.90 -5.64
N ILE A 260 24.42 -10.83 -6.42
CA ILE A 260 24.26 -9.47 -5.88
C ILE A 260 22.93 -9.31 -5.15
N LEU A 261 21.82 -9.78 -5.74
CA LEU A 261 20.51 -9.71 -5.09
C LEU A 261 20.50 -10.46 -3.76
N ILE A 262 21.05 -11.66 -3.72
CA ILE A 262 21.19 -12.47 -2.49
C ILE A 262 22.10 -11.75 -1.48
N LYS A 263 23.24 -11.21 -1.92
CA LYS A 263 24.19 -10.54 -1.03
C LYS A 263 23.59 -9.32 -0.33
N TYR A 264 22.85 -8.49 -1.07
CA TYR A 264 22.33 -7.22 -0.54
C TYR A 264 20.97 -7.36 0.12
N PHE A 265 20.10 -8.21 -0.43
CA PHE A 265 18.69 -8.27 -0.02
C PHE A 265 18.30 -9.58 0.63
N GLY A 266 19.06 -10.66 0.43
CA GLY A 266 18.65 -12.00 0.88
C GLY A 266 17.30 -12.37 0.28
N ALA A 267 16.27 -12.49 1.12
CA ALA A 267 14.87 -12.70 0.72
C ALA A 267 14.00 -11.45 0.79
N SER A 268 14.54 -10.33 1.30
CA SER A 268 13.89 -9.02 1.38
C SER A 268 14.00 -8.28 0.04
N ARG A 269 13.43 -7.08 -0.03
CA ARG A 269 13.44 -6.24 -1.24
C ARG A 269 14.02 -4.84 -1.03
N SER A 270 14.37 -4.51 0.21
CA SER A 270 15.15 -3.34 0.56
C SER A 270 16.27 -3.69 1.53
N CYS A 271 17.28 -2.83 1.59
CA CYS A 271 18.25 -2.80 2.67
C CYS A 271 18.80 -1.38 2.83
N VAL A 272 19.39 -1.08 4.00
CA VAL A 272 20.06 0.19 4.24
C VAL A 272 21.24 0.36 3.29
N ALA A 273 21.37 1.54 2.69
CA ALA A 273 22.41 1.88 1.73
C ALA A 273 23.71 2.32 2.43
N ASP A 274 24.36 1.41 3.15
CA ASP A 274 25.65 1.68 3.83
C ASP A 274 26.82 1.86 2.85
N THR A 275 26.68 1.26 1.67
CA THR A 275 27.67 1.34 0.57
C THR A 275 26.95 1.55 -0.76
N PRO A 276 27.56 2.16 -1.79
CA PRO A 276 26.91 2.28 -3.10
C PRO A 276 26.48 0.93 -3.68
N PHE A 277 25.27 0.86 -4.25
CA PHE A 277 24.80 -0.34 -4.92
C PHE A 277 25.64 -0.63 -6.19
N PRO A 278 25.93 -1.90 -6.52
CA PRO A 278 26.73 -2.22 -7.71
C PRO A 278 26.13 -1.68 -9.01
N VAL A 279 26.96 -0.97 -9.78
CA VAL A 279 26.62 -0.49 -11.14
C VAL A 279 26.99 -1.53 -12.20
N GLY A 280 26.36 -1.46 -13.37
CA GLY A 280 26.72 -2.29 -14.52
C GLY A 280 25.65 -3.27 -15.01
N PHE A 281 24.50 -3.32 -14.35
CA PHE A 281 23.32 -4.05 -14.85
C PHE A 281 22.44 -3.14 -15.69
N MET A 282 22.06 -3.62 -16.87
CA MET A 282 21.09 -2.97 -17.75
C MET A 282 20.05 -4.01 -18.16
N PRO A 283 18.80 -3.92 -17.67
CA PRO A 283 18.27 -2.88 -16.77
C PRO A 283 18.84 -2.94 -15.34
N ALA A 284 18.82 -1.82 -14.62
CA ALA A 284 19.30 -1.74 -13.23
C ALA A 284 18.48 -2.67 -12.32
N LEU A 285 19.14 -3.37 -11.37
CA LEU A 285 18.49 -4.34 -10.46
C LEU A 285 17.73 -3.66 -9.31
N ALA A 286 18.30 -2.59 -8.79
CA ALA A 286 17.80 -1.81 -7.67
C ALA A 286 18.17 -0.34 -7.86
N THR A 287 17.49 0.54 -7.15
CA THR A 287 17.87 1.96 -7.04
C THR A 287 18.06 2.34 -5.57
N THR A 288 18.71 3.48 -5.32
CA THR A 288 18.92 4.01 -3.97
C THR A 288 18.07 5.25 -3.74
N ILE A 289 17.15 5.18 -2.79
CA ILE A 289 16.27 6.30 -2.39
C ILE A 289 16.17 6.29 -0.86
N ASN A 290 16.14 7.45 -0.21
CA ASN A 290 16.02 7.58 1.24
C ASN A 290 17.04 6.72 2.03
N ASN A 291 18.30 6.69 1.58
CA ASN A 291 19.37 5.88 2.18
C ASN A 291 19.06 4.37 2.22
N HIS A 292 18.25 3.86 1.30
CA HIS A 292 18.00 2.44 1.14
C HIS A 292 18.17 2.02 -0.31
N HIS A 293 18.74 0.84 -0.53
CA HIS A 293 18.63 0.17 -1.82
C HIS A 293 17.28 -0.53 -1.88
N MET A 294 16.58 -0.44 -3.01
CA MET A 294 15.29 -1.08 -3.22
C MET A 294 15.22 -1.75 -4.58
N VAL A 295 14.75 -3.00 -4.60
CA VAL A 295 14.61 -3.80 -5.81
C VAL A 295 13.57 -3.19 -6.74
N LEU A 296 13.95 -3.02 -8.01
CA LEU A 296 13.07 -2.48 -9.06
C LEU A 296 12.19 -3.59 -9.65
N GLY A 297 10.88 -3.35 -9.66
CA GLY A 297 9.89 -4.14 -10.40
C GLY A 297 9.57 -5.51 -9.82
N GLN A 298 8.79 -6.26 -10.61
CA GLN A 298 8.34 -7.62 -10.31
C GLN A 298 9.46 -8.65 -10.53
N ARG A 299 10.56 -8.50 -9.79
CA ARG A 299 11.73 -9.38 -9.81
C ARG A 299 11.72 -10.35 -8.64
N ARG A 300 12.03 -11.60 -8.93
CA ARG A 300 12.35 -12.63 -7.93
C ARG A 300 13.64 -13.35 -8.29
N TRP A 301 14.29 -13.95 -7.30
CA TRP A 301 15.48 -14.77 -7.50
C TRP A 301 15.40 -16.03 -6.65
N LYS A 302 16.10 -17.08 -7.06
CA LYS A 302 16.20 -18.30 -6.26
C LYS A 302 17.15 -18.07 -5.09
N ILE A 303 16.67 -18.31 -3.89
CA ILE A 303 17.45 -18.29 -2.66
C ILE A 303 17.19 -19.57 -1.84
N GLN A 304 18.20 -19.99 -1.07
CA GLN A 304 18.05 -21.09 -0.13
C GLN A 304 16.96 -20.75 0.90
N GLY A 305 16.00 -21.66 1.09
CA GLY A 305 14.82 -21.43 1.95
C GLY A 305 13.57 -20.95 1.20
N GLY A 306 13.70 -20.63 -0.10
CA GLY A 306 12.60 -20.15 -0.93
C GLY A 306 12.45 -18.63 -0.87
N TYR A 307 11.91 -18.05 -1.95
CA TYR A 307 11.58 -16.64 -2.01
C TYR A 307 10.15 -16.44 -1.47
N PRO A 308 9.85 -15.37 -0.72
CA PRO A 308 8.52 -15.11 -0.19
C PRO A 308 7.46 -15.12 -1.29
N HIS A 309 6.26 -15.65 -1.00
CA HIS A 309 5.16 -15.67 -1.96
C HIS A 309 4.42 -14.33 -2.02
N LEU A 310 4.39 -13.61 -0.89
CA LEU A 310 3.90 -12.25 -0.73
C LEU A 310 5.03 -11.43 -0.10
N THR A 311 5.17 -10.17 -0.51
CA THR A 311 6.30 -9.32 -0.10
C THR A 311 5.94 -7.85 -0.16
N HIS A 312 6.73 -7.04 0.53
CA HIS A 312 6.80 -5.59 0.37
C HIS A 312 8.27 -5.16 0.52
N GLY A 313 8.52 -3.85 0.60
CA GLY A 313 9.85 -3.26 0.70
C GLY A 313 10.51 -2.95 -0.65
N GLY A 314 9.96 -3.41 -1.77
CA GLY A 314 10.45 -3.12 -3.12
C GLY A 314 9.69 -2.01 -3.83
N LEU A 315 10.06 -1.81 -5.10
CA LEU A 315 9.45 -0.82 -5.99
C LEU A 315 8.59 -1.52 -7.05
N THR A 316 7.37 -1.88 -6.66
CA THR A 316 6.29 -2.22 -7.59
C THR A 316 5.08 -1.34 -7.30
N VAL A 317 4.18 -1.19 -8.28
CA VAL A 317 2.98 -0.36 -8.09
C VAL A 317 2.09 -0.85 -6.93
N PHE A 318 2.06 -2.15 -6.62
CA PHE A 318 1.26 -2.68 -5.52
C PHE A 318 1.93 -2.61 -4.15
N GLU A 319 3.25 -2.45 -4.10
CA GLU A 319 3.97 -2.18 -2.86
C GLU A 319 3.87 -0.67 -2.51
N VAL A 320 3.96 0.18 -3.53
CA VAL A 320 4.17 1.63 -3.37
C VAL A 320 2.88 2.46 -3.45
N LEU A 321 1.91 2.08 -4.29
CA LEU A 321 0.66 2.84 -4.40
C LEU A 321 -0.43 2.14 -3.59
N VAL A 322 -1.03 2.87 -2.65
CA VAL A 322 -1.99 2.32 -1.67
C VAL A 322 -3.30 3.09 -1.68
N PRO A 323 -4.42 2.46 -1.33
CA PRO A 323 -5.71 3.12 -1.32
C PRO A 323 -5.87 4.05 -0.10
N LEU A 324 -6.59 5.16 -0.31
CA LEU A 324 -7.12 6.03 0.74
C LEU A 324 -8.59 6.29 0.46
N ILE A 325 -9.46 5.83 1.35
CA ILE A 325 -10.90 5.78 1.14
C ILE A 325 -11.60 6.52 2.27
N GLU A 326 -12.36 7.55 1.91
CA GLU A 326 -13.14 8.32 2.86
C GLU A 326 -14.59 7.82 2.91
N PHE A 327 -15.10 7.66 4.13
CA PHE A 327 -16.49 7.28 4.41
C PHE A 327 -17.20 8.39 5.18
N PRO A 328 -18.52 8.55 4.95
CA PRO A 328 -19.28 9.60 5.60
C PRO A 328 -19.43 9.32 7.10
N GLU A 329 -19.74 10.34 7.89
CA GLU A 329 -20.09 10.15 9.29
C GLU A 329 -21.34 9.28 9.47
N GLU A 330 -21.35 8.45 10.52
CA GLU A 330 -22.58 7.80 11.01
C GLU A 330 -23.20 8.70 12.09
N MET A 331 -24.37 9.27 11.77
CA MET A 331 -25.12 10.20 12.63
C MET A 331 -25.71 9.53 13.88
#